data_AF-A0A5R9CQ70-F1
#
_entry.id   AF-A0A5R9CQ70-F1
#
_cell.length_a   1.000
_cell.length_b   1.000
_cell.length_c   1.000
_cell.angle_alpha   90.00
_cell.angle_beta   90.00
_cell.angle_gamma   90.00
#
_symmetry.space_group_name_H-M   'P 1'
#
loop_
_entity.id
_entity.type
_entity.pdbx_description
1 polymer ?
#
loop_
_entity_poly.entity_id
_entity_poly.type
_entity_poly.pdbx_seq_one_letter_code
_entity_poly.pdbx_strand_id
1 'polypeptide(L)'
;MGSFLLGGWMIMKFHNQIDVQLVKWFYGIPGPLDEYARQQIDRIGNHAFIFLWTYTFFANLVIFGFAIGASKTVFVWTVVINELITILGVWQYTVFEISRKHLLDAEIKAAGARQNHRWAFYQALKSLVVATPIAYFIYFAINLAMGTETVSSFLLTLNYPVLSIAWGLAAGFITYFGRVMRTRYIK
;
A
#
# COMPACT_ATOMS: atom_id res chain seq x y z
N MET A 1 31.04 24.46 24.15
CA MET A 1 29.74 23.79 24.37
C MET A 1 28.66 24.13 23.33
N GLY A 2 29.00 24.64 22.12
CA GLY A 2 28.01 25.01 21.08
C GLY A 2 27.82 24.00 19.94
N SER A 3 28.75 23.05 19.75
CA SER A 3 28.72 22.10 18.61
C SER A 3 27.75 20.92 18.81
N PHE A 4 27.47 20.53 20.05
CA PHE A 4 26.58 19.40 20.36
C PHE A 4 25.09 19.73 20.17
N LEU A 5 24.71 20.99 20.41
CA LEU A 5 23.34 21.48 20.20
C LEU A 5 23.01 21.66 18.71
N LEU A 6 24.01 22.02 17.89
CA LEU A 6 23.85 22.13 16.43
C LEU A 6 23.62 20.75 15.78
N GLY A 7 24.29 19.71 16.26
CA GLY A 7 24.06 18.33 15.81
C GLY A 7 22.63 17.86 16.11
N GLY A 8 22.16 18.07 17.34
CA GLY A 8 20.78 17.73 17.73
C GLY A 8 19.72 18.50 16.93
N TRP A 9 19.92 19.79 16.70
CA TRP A 9 18.99 20.62 15.90
C TRP A 9 18.94 20.19 14.43
N MET A 10 20.09 19.85 13.84
CA MET A 10 20.17 19.41 12.45
C MET A 10 19.54 18.02 12.25
N ILE A 11 19.75 17.10 13.20
CA ILE A 11 19.11 15.77 13.22
C ILE A 11 17.58 15.91 13.38
N MET A 12 17.12 16.78 14.28
CA MET A 12 15.69 17.01 14.51
C MET A 12 14.99 17.63 13.29
N LYS A 13 15.68 18.52 12.56
CA LYS A 13 15.18 19.10 11.31
C LYS A 13 15.14 18.07 10.17
N PHE A 14 16.11 17.15 10.11
CA PHE A 14 16.17 16.09 9.11
C PHE A 14 15.08 15.02 9.31
N HIS A 15 14.84 14.59 10.54
CA HIS A 15 13.76 13.64 10.87
C HIS A 15 12.39 14.20 10.47
N ASN A 16 12.10 15.45 10.87
CA ASN A 16 10.87 16.14 10.49
C ASN A 16 10.68 16.25 8.96
N GLN A 17 11.76 16.31 8.18
CA GLN A 17 11.65 16.32 6.71
C GLN A 17 11.35 14.94 6.13
N ILE A 18 11.95 13.87 6.66
CA ILE A 18 11.69 12.49 6.20
C ILE A 18 10.26 12.09 6.54
N ASP A 19 9.81 12.37 7.76
CA ASP A 19 8.46 12.02 8.21
C ASP A 19 7.40 12.69 7.33
N VAL A 20 7.59 13.99 7.03
CA VAL A 20 6.70 14.73 6.13
C VAL A 20 6.73 14.15 4.71
N GLN A 21 7.90 13.75 4.20
CA GLN A 21 7.98 13.12 2.87
C GLN A 21 7.30 11.75 2.84
N LEU A 22 7.47 10.95 3.89
CA LEU A 22 6.87 9.62 4.02
C LEU A 22 5.34 9.70 4.11
N VAL A 23 4.82 10.61 4.95
CA VAL A 23 3.38 10.89 5.07
C VAL A 23 2.81 11.36 3.74
N LYS A 24 3.46 12.31 3.07
CA LYS A 24 3.00 12.79 1.76
C LYS A 24 3.00 11.68 0.71
N TRP A 25 4.01 10.81 0.73
CA TRP A 25 4.07 9.67 -0.17
C TRP A 25 2.96 8.65 0.09
N PHE A 26 2.69 8.32 1.36
CA PHE A 26 1.67 7.37 1.78
C PHE A 26 0.24 7.88 1.47
N TYR A 27 -0.05 9.13 1.81
CA TYR A 27 -1.37 9.76 1.61
C TYR A 27 -1.53 10.34 0.19
N GLY A 28 -0.45 10.42 -0.60
CA GLY A 28 -0.47 10.90 -1.98
C GLY A 28 -0.63 12.40 -2.17
N ILE A 29 -0.28 13.21 -1.16
CA ILE A 29 -0.57 14.66 -1.12
C ILE A 29 0.39 15.44 -2.04
N PRO A 30 -0.14 16.15 -3.05
CA PRO A 30 0.64 17.01 -3.93
C PRO A 30 0.87 18.39 -3.29
N GLY A 31 2.12 18.83 -3.17
CA GLY A 31 2.47 20.17 -2.65
C GLY A 31 2.98 20.19 -1.19
N PRO A 32 3.24 21.37 -0.60
CA PRO A 32 3.64 21.49 0.79
C PRO A 32 2.50 21.03 1.72
N LEU A 33 2.85 20.34 2.82
CA LEU A 33 1.88 19.90 3.82
C LEU A 33 1.53 21.09 4.70
N ASP A 34 0.33 21.65 4.54
CA ASP A 34 -0.17 22.73 5.40
C ASP A 34 -0.67 22.19 6.75
N GLU A 35 -0.85 23.09 7.71
CA GLU A 35 -1.25 22.70 9.08
C GLU A 35 -2.64 22.07 9.11
N TYR A 36 -3.55 22.51 8.23
CA TYR A 36 -4.90 21.95 8.12
C TYR A 36 -4.89 20.52 7.57
N ALA A 37 -4.17 20.24 6.48
CA ALA A 37 -4.05 18.89 5.94
C ALA A 37 -3.33 17.96 6.92
N ARG A 38 -2.31 18.45 7.62
CA ARG A 38 -1.63 17.67 8.66
C ARG A 38 -2.61 17.21 9.75
N GLN A 39 -3.40 18.13 10.30
CA GLN A 39 -4.40 17.78 11.31
C GLN A 39 -5.46 16.81 10.78
N GLN A 40 -5.85 16.93 9.51
CA GLN A 40 -6.82 16.01 8.91
C GLN A 40 -6.24 14.61 8.68
N ILE A 41 -4.98 14.51 8.25
CA ILE A 41 -4.25 13.24 8.13
C ILE A 41 -4.13 12.56 9.49
N ASP A 42 -3.75 13.31 10.52
CA ASP A 42 -3.59 12.74 11.87
C ASP A 42 -4.93 12.15 12.38
N ARG A 43 -6.05 12.84 12.12
CA ARG A 43 -7.40 12.31 12.42
C ARG A 43 -7.74 11.05 11.61
N ILE A 44 -7.45 11.04 10.31
CA ILE A 44 -7.69 9.89 9.44
C ILE A 44 -6.86 8.70 9.92
N GLY A 45 -5.57 8.92 10.16
CA GLY A 45 -4.62 7.91 10.63
C GLY A 45 -5.04 7.32 11.98
N ASN A 46 -5.48 8.15 12.93
CA ASN A 46 -5.94 7.67 14.23
C ASN A 46 -7.21 6.81 14.13
N HIS A 47 -8.18 7.20 13.31
CA HIS A 47 -9.36 6.37 13.07
C HIS A 47 -9.01 5.05 12.35
N ALA A 48 -8.12 5.11 11.34
CA ALA A 48 -7.64 3.92 10.66
C ALA A 48 -6.92 2.97 11.63
N PHE A 49 -6.11 3.53 12.52
CA PHE A 49 -5.37 2.78 13.54
C PHE A 49 -6.31 2.09 14.52
N ILE A 50 -7.30 2.81 15.08
CA ILE A 50 -8.27 2.21 16.02
C ILE A 50 -9.03 1.07 15.33
N PHE A 51 -9.54 1.30 14.12
CA PHE A 51 -10.24 0.27 13.36
C PHE A 51 -9.36 -0.95 13.10
N LEU A 52 -8.13 -0.75 12.60
CA LEU A 52 -7.20 -1.83 12.31
C LEU A 52 -6.80 -2.58 13.58
N TRP A 53 -6.55 -1.88 14.68
CA TRP A 53 -6.17 -2.50 15.94
C TRP A 53 -7.29 -3.40 16.46
N THR A 54 -8.53 -2.90 16.47
CA THR A 54 -9.71 -3.69 16.87
C THR A 54 -9.94 -4.88 15.94
N TYR A 55 -9.90 -4.67 14.62
CA TYR A 55 -10.06 -5.74 13.63
C TYR A 55 -8.98 -6.83 13.82
N THR A 56 -7.70 -6.43 13.89
CA THR A 56 -6.56 -7.33 14.00
C THR A 56 -6.64 -8.15 15.28
N PHE A 57 -7.06 -7.54 16.39
CA PHE A 57 -7.26 -8.27 17.64
C PHE A 57 -8.28 -9.41 17.47
N PHE A 58 -9.48 -9.11 16.95
CA PHE A 58 -10.52 -10.14 16.77
C PHE A 58 -10.15 -11.17 15.69
N ALA A 59 -9.56 -10.74 14.58
CA ALA A 59 -9.12 -11.63 13.52
C ALA A 59 -8.07 -12.63 14.01
N ASN A 60 -7.12 -12.19 14.86
CA ASN A 60 -6.13 -13.09 15.46
C ASN A 60 -6.75 -14.09 16.43
N LEU A 61 -7.80 -13.73 17.18
CA LEU A 61 -8.54 -14.69 18.02
C LEU A 61 -9.18 -15.80 17.16
N VAL A 62 -9.74 -15.43 16.00
CA VAL A 62 -10.31 -16.40 15.05
C VAL A 62 -9.22 -17.31 14.48
N ILE A 63 -8.08 -16.75 14.07
CA ILE A 63 -6.93 -17.52 13.57
C ILE A 63 -6.42 -18.50 14.63
N PHE A 64 -6.33 -18.07 15.88
CA PHE A 64 -5.93 -18.92 17.00
C PHE A 64 -6.91 -20.10 17.18
N GLY A 65 -8.21 -19.87 17.03
CA GLY A 65 -9.21 -20.94 17.02
C GLY A 65 -8.96 -21.98 15.93
N PHE A 66 -8.64 -21.54 14.69
CA PHE A 66 -8.30 -22.45 13.60
C PHE A 66 -6.98 -23.18 13.82
N ALA A 67 -6.01 -22.59 14.54
CA ALA A 67 -4.74 -23.24 14.83
C ALA A 67 -4.89 -24.53 15.65
N ILE A 68 -5.93 -24.63 16.49
CA ILE A 68 -6.13 -25.74 17.41
C ILE A 68 -6.83 -26.94 16.75
N GLY A 69 -7.73 -26.70 15.78
CA GLY A 69 -8.62 -27.74 15.27
C GLY A 69 -8.76 -27.85 13.75
N ALA A 70 -8.16 -26.95 12.99
CA ALA A 70 -8.33 -26.92 11.54
C ALA A 70 -7.21 -27.66 10.80
N SER A 71 -7.47 -28.01 9.54
CA SER A 71 -6.41 -28.48 8.65
C SER A 71 -5.39 -27.36 8.39
N LYS A 72 -4.13 -27.75 8.18
CA LYS A 72 -3.03 -26.84 7.85
C LYS A 72 -3.38 -25.92 6.66
N THR A 73 -4.07 -26.46 5.66
CA THR A 73 -4.54 -25.70 4.49
C THR A 73 -5.49 -24.59 4.87
N VAL A 74 -6.53 -24.90 5.67
CA VAL A 74 -7.50 -23.90 6.11
C VAL A 74 -6.80 -22.83 6.94
N PHE A 75 -5.89 -23.21 7.84
CA PHE A 75 -5.13 -22.26 8.65
C PHE A 75 -4.32 -21.27 7.78
N VAL A 76 -3.52 -21.77 6.82
CA VAL A 76 -2.69 -20.93 5.95
C VAL A 76 -3.54 -19.96 5.13
N TRP A 77 -4.63 -20.43 4.52
CA TRP A 77 -5.50 -19.57 3.72
C TRP A 77 -6.23 -18.52 4.57
N THR A 78 -6.65 -18.86 5.78
CA THR A 78 -7.26 -17.90 6.71
C THR A 78 -6.28 -16.78 7.07
N VAL A 79 -5.00 -17.12 7.35
CA VAL A 79 -3.96 -16.11 7.62
C VAL A 79 -3.75 -15.21 6.39
N VAL A 80 -3.58 -15.79 5.20
CA VAL A 80 -3.36 -15.02 3.96
C VAL A 80 -4.54 -14.08 3.66
N ILE A 81 -5.76 -14.57 3.75
CA ILE A 81 -6.97 -13.77 3.50
C ILE A 81 -7.10 -12.65 4.54
N ASN A 82 -6.82 -12.94 5.82
CA ASN A 82 -6.85 -11.92 6.86
C ASN A 82 -5.86 -10.78 6.59
N GLU A 83 -4.63 -11.10 6.21
CA GLU A 83 -3.62 -10.09 5.88
C GLU A 83 -4.04 -9.26 4.65
N LEU A 84 -4.61 -9.91 3.62
CA LEU A 84 -5.14 -9.20 2.45
C LEU A 84 -6.27 -8.23 2.82
N ILE A 85 -7.23 -8.66 3.64
CA ILE A 85 -8.32 -7.80 4.11
C ILE A 85 -7.77 -6.61 4.90
N THR A 86 -6.76 -6.84 5.75
CA THR A 86 -6.15 -5.79 6.57
C THR A 86 -5.48 -4.73 5.69
N ILE A 87 -4.61 -5.15 4.77
CA ILE A 87 -3.87 -4.24 3.90
C ILE A 87 -4.81 -3.46 2.97
N LEU A 88 -5.74 -4.17 2.31
CA LEU A 88 -6.68 -3.56 1.38
C LEU A 88 -7.69 -2.67 2.11
N GLY A 89 -8.16 -3.08 3.28
CA GLY A 89 -9.12 -2.34 4.09
C GLY A 89 -8.59 -0.98 4.55
N VAL A 90 -7.35 -0.93 5.06
CA VAL A 90 -6.70 0.33 5.45
C VAL A 90 -6.49 1.23 4.25
N TRP A 91 -5.98 0.64 3.17
CA TRP A 91 -5.70 1.41 1.96
C TRP A 91 -6.99 2.01 1.38
N GLN A 92 -8.07 1.23 1.33
CA GLN A 92 -9.38 1.71 0.88
C GLN A 92 -9.96 2.79 1.78
N TYR A 93 -9.89 2.61 3.11
CA TYR A 93 -10.39 3.59 4.09
C TYR A 93 -9.65 4.93 3.98
N THR A 94 -8.30 4.88 3.96
CA THR A 94 -7.47 6.08 3.86
C THR A 94 -7.75 6.80 2.54
N VAL A 95 -7.78 6.09 1.41
CA VAL A 95 -8.16 6.66 0.11
C VAL A 95 -9.54 7.31 0.14
N PHE A 96 -10.53 6.65 0.72
CA PHE A 96 -11.90 7.16 0.78
C PHE A 96 -11.99 8.46 1.58
N GLU A 97 -11.43 8.50 2.79
CA GLU A 97 -11.49 9.69 3.66
C GLU A 97 -10.68 10.87 3.11
N ILE A 98 -9.50 10.60 2.54
CA ILE A 98 -8.69 11.62 1.85
C ILE A 98 -9.48 12.23 0.69
N SER A 99 -10.14 11.39 -0.13
CA SER A 99 -10.93 11.86 -1.28
C SER A 99 -12.15 12.65 -0.85
N ARG A 100 -12.85 12.18 0.20
CA ARG A 100 -14.03 12.85 0.78
C ARG A 100 -13.70 14.27 1.29
N LYS A 101 -12.49 14.45 1.81
CA LYS A 101 -12.01 15.73 2.34
C LYS A 101 -11.29 16.60 1.31
N HIS A 102 -11.24 16.20 0.04
CA HIS A 102 -10.64 16.98 -1.04
C HIS A 102 -9.15 17.36 -0.80
N LEU A 103 -8.44 16.58 0.04
CA LEU A 103 -7.04 16.86 0.41
C LEU A 103 -6.06 16.63 -0.76
N LEU A 104 -6.54 16.03 -1.85
CA LEU A 104 -5.77 15.68 -3.05
C LEU A 104 -6.04 16.59 -4.23
N ASP A 105 -6.82 17.66 -4.04
CA ASP A 105 -7.14 18.60 -5.09
C ASP A 105 -5.90 19.45 -5.41
N ALA A 106 -4.89 18.84 -6.02
CA ALA A 106 -3.93 19.56 -6.83
C ALA A 106 -4.66 19.99 -8.09
N GLU A 107 -4.87 21.29 -8.20
CA GLU A 107 -5.24 21.94 -9.45
C GLU A 107 -4.15 21.68 -10.50
N ILE A 108 -4.36 20.65 -11.33
CA ILE A 108 -3.55 20.45 -12.53
C ILE A 108 -4.15 21.36 -13.61
N LYS A 109 -3.42 22.42 -13.99
CA LYS A 109 -3.79 23.27 -15.13
C LYS A 109 -4.01 22.39 -16.39
N ALA A 110 -5.13 22.61 -17.09
CA ALA A 110 -5.60 21.81 -18.22
C ALA A 110 -4.57 21.58 -19.35
N ALA A 111 -3.52 22.42 -19.45
CA ALA A 111 -2.43 22.29 -20.42
C ALA A 111 -1.57 21.02 -20.26
N GLY A 112 -1.69 20.27 -19.15
CA GLY A 112 -0.85 19.09 -18.83
C GLY A 112 -1.43 17.71 -19.18
N ALA A 113 -2.60 17.61 -19.81
CA ALA A 113 -3.34 16.34 -20.00
C ALA A 113 -2.51 15.21 -20.66
N ARG A 114 -1.71 15.52 -21.69
CA ARG A 114 -0.85 14.55 -22.38
C ARG A 114 0.32 14.06 -21.51
N GLN A 115 0.87 14.94 -20.66
CA GLN A 115 1.93 14.58 -19.71
C GLN A 115 1.37 13.70 -18.59
N ASN A 116 0.14 13.96 -18.17
CA ASN A 116 -0.54 13.18 -17.15
C ASN A 116 -0.81 11.73 -17.59
N HIS A 117 -1.26 11.48 -18.83
CA HIS A 117 -1.40 10.11 -19.35
C HIS A 117 -0.06 9.37 -19.45
N ARG A 118 1.02 10.05 -19.84
CA ARG A 118 2.38 9.45 -19.86
C ARG A 118 2.87 9.11 -18.46
N TRP A 119 2.62 9.98 -17.50
CA TRP A 119 2.95 9.74 -16.10
C TRP A 119 2.13 8.59 -15.50
N ALA A 120 0.83 8.55 -15.79
CA ALA A 120 -0.05 7.45 -15.39
C ALA A 120 0.42 6.11 -15.97
N PHE A 121 0.84 6.09 -17.24
CA PHE A 121 1.42 4.90 -17.88
C PHE A 121 2.73 4.47 -17.23
N TYR A 122 3.65 5.40 -16.95
CA TYR A 122 4.90 5.10 -16.24
C TYR A 122 4.65 4.47 -14.86
N GLN A 123 3.66 5.00 -14.14
CA GLN A 123 3.28 4.46 -12.84
C GLN A 123 2.65 3.05 -12.94
N ALA A 124 1.84 2.81 -13.97
CA ALA A 124 1.30 1.48 -14.25
C ALA A 124 2.44 0.48 -14.52
N LEU A 125 3.41 0.85 -15.36
CA LEU A 125 4.58 0.02 -15.65
C LEU A 125 5.42 -0.24 -14.38
N LYS A 126 5.64 0.79 -13.56
CA LYS A 126 6.33 0.64 -12.26
C LYS A 126 5.61 -0.37 -11.36
N SER A 127 4.29 -0.30 -11.28
CA SER A 127 3.51 -1.23 -10.45
C SER A 127 3.55 -2.66 -10.97
N LEU A 128 3.58 -2.88 -12.29
CA LEU A 128 3.80 -4.21 -12.88
C LEU A 128 5.15 -4.80 -12.44
N VAL A 129 6.23 -4.02 -12.56
CA VAL A 129 7.59 -4.45 -12.21
C VAL A 129 7.73 -4.74 -10.71
N VAL A 130 7.02 -4.02 -9.85
CA VAL A 130 7.08 -4.20 -8.38
C VAL A 130 6.14 -5.29 -7.89
N ALA A 131 4.90 -5.35 -8.39
CA ALA A 131 3.88 -6.28 -7.90
C ALA A 131 4.14 -7.72 -8.35
N THR A 132 4.72 -7.93 -9.54
CA THR A 132 5.04 -9.27 -10.06
C THR A 132 5.99 -10.07 -9.14
N PRO A 133 7.18 -9.56 -8.74
CA PRO A 133 8.06 -10.29 -7.83
C PRO A 133 7.46 -10.47 -6.44
N ILE A 134 6.64 -9.52 -5.95
CA ILE A 134 5.94 -9.65 -4.67
C ILE A 134 4.94 -10.80 -4.73
N ALA A 135 4.10 -10.86 -5.77
CA ALA A 135 3.13 -11.94 -5.95
C ALA A 135 3.82 -13.30 -6.06
N TYR A 136 4.92 -13.38 -6.81
CA TYR A 136 5.71 -14.60 -6.94
C TYR A 136 6.29 -15.05 -5.59
N PHE A 137 6.82 -14.10 -4.81
CA PHE A 137 7.34 -14.38 -3.48
C PHE A 137 6.24 -14.85 -2.51
N ILE A 138 5.02 -14.29 -2.60
CA ILE A 138 3.88 -14.76 -1.80
C ILE A 138 3.53 -16.21 -2.15
N TYR A 139 3.46 -16.56 -3.44
CA TYR A 139 3.23 -17.95 -3.87
C TYR A 139 4.32 -18.90 -3.35
N PHE A 140 5.58 -18.46 -3.40
CA PHE A 140 6.70 -19.21 -2.85
C PHE A 140 6.59 -19.41 -1.33
N ALA A 141 6.25 -18.35 -0.59
CA ALA A 141 6.07 -18.42 0.87
C ALA A 141 4.91 -19.35 1.25
N ILE A 142 3.81 -19.33 0.50
CA ILE A 142 2.68 -20.25 0.68
C ILE A 142 3.10 -21.69 0.39
N ASN A 143 3.83 -21.93 -0.70
CA ASN A 143 4.36 -23.25 -1.04
C ASN A 143 5.26 -23.81 0.08
N LEU A 144 6.17 -22.97 0.61
CA LEU A 144 7.04 -23.31 1.72
C LEU A 144 6.25 -23.61 3.00
N ALA A 145 5.26 -22.77 3.33
CA ALA A 145 4.43 -22.94 4.51
C ALA A 145 3.59 -24.22 4.42
N MET A 146 3.02 -24.52 3.26
CA MET A 146 2.17 -25.70 3.06
C MET A 146 2.99 -26.98 2.90
N GLY A 147 4.20 -26.90 2.33
CA GLY A 147 5.01 -28.07 1.98
C GLY A 147 4.42 -28.85 0.80
N THR A 148 3.76 -28.15 -0.13
CA THR A 148 3.02 -28.76 -1.25
C THR A 148 3.94 -29.30 -2.34
N GLU A 149 5.00 -28.57 -2.65
CA GLU A 149 5.98 -28.98 -3.65
C GLU A 149 7.41 -28.77 -3.12
N THR A 150 8.39 -29.42 -3.73
CA THR A 150 9.80 -29.12 -3.46
C THR A 150 10.18 -27.76 -4.04
N VAL A 151 11.20 -27.11 -3.48
CA VAL A 151 11.71 -25.83 -4.01
C VAL A 151 12.08 -25.95 -5.49
N SER A 152 12.72 -27.06 -5.90
CA SER A 152 13.10 -27.30 -7.28
C SER A 152 11.89 -27.40 -8.21
N SER A 153 10.86 -28.16 -7.82
CA SER A 153 9.64 -28.29 -8.64
C SER A 153 8.84 -26.98 -8.71
N PHE A 154 8.80 -26.20 -7.62
CA PHE A 154 8.15 -24.89 -7.62
C PHE A 154 8.81 -23.94 -8.64
N LEU A 155 10.15 -23.85 -8.62
CA LEU A 155 10.90 -22.96 -9.50
C LEU A 155 10.79 -23.34 -10.99
N LEU A 156 10.57 -24.63 -11.28
CA LEU A 156 10.40 -25.13 -12.65
C LEU A 156 8.94 -25.06 -13.13
N THR A 157 7.98 -24.88 -12.22
CA THR A 157 6.56 -24.81 -12.55
C THR A 157 6.21 -23.43 -13.10
N LEU A 158 5.93 -23.37 -14.40
CA LEU A 158 5.62 -22.13 -15.11
C LEU A 158 4.31 -21.45 -14.67
N ASN A 159 3.46 -22.15 -13.91
CA ASN A 159 2.17 -21.62 -13.49
C ASN A 159 2.34 -20.42 -12.52
N TYR A 160 3.29 -20.49 -11.59
CA TYR A 160 3.50 -19.44 -10.60
C TYR A 160 4.02 -18.13 -11.22
N PRO A 161 5.05 -18.13 -12.10
CA PRO A 161 5.45 -16.92 -12.81
C PRO A 161 4.33 -16.30 -13.65
N VAL A 162 3.54 -17.13 -14.35
CA VAL A 162 2.43 -16.65 -15.20
C VAL A 162 1.34 -15.97 -14.36
N LEU A 163 0.91 -16.60 -13.25
CA LEU A 163 -0.06 -16.01 -12.33
C LEU A 163 0.47 -14.71 -11.69
N SER A 164 1.76 -14.66 -11.37
CA SER A 164 2.40 -13.46 -10.81
C SER A 164 2.40 -12.29 -11.79
N ILE A 165 2.65 -12.55 -13.08
CA ILE A 165 2.59 -11.54 -14.14
C ILE A 165 1.15 -11.06 -14.32
N ALA A 166 0.17 -11.96 -14.29
CA ALA A 166 -1.25 -11.58 -14.37
C ALA A 166 -1.65 -10.63 -13.23
N TRP A 167 -1.17 -10.90 -12.00
CA TRP A 167 -1.35 -9.98 -10.86
C TRP A 167 -0.68 -8.63 -11.08
N GLY A 168 0.55 -8.62 -11.60
CA GLY A 168 1.24 -7.36 -11.91
C GLY A 168 0.52 -6.53 -12.97
N LEU A 169 -0.06 -7.18 -13.99
CA LEU A 169 -0.87 -6.51 -15.02
C LEU A 169 -2.16 -5.93 -14.43
N ALA A 170 -2.85 -6.69 -13.57
CA ALA A 170 -4.04 -6.21 -12.87
C ALA A 170 -3.72 -4.99 -11.99
N ALA A 171 -2.62 -5.02 -11.24
CA ALA A 171 -2.14 -3.89 -10.45
C ALA A 171 -1.80 -2.66 -11.32
N GLY A 172 -1.15 -2.89 -12.47
CA GLY A 172 -0.90 -1.86 -13.50
C GLY A 172 -2.18 -1.21 -14.00
N PHE A 173 -3.20 -2.01 -14.28
CA PHE A 173 -4.49 -1.52 -14.74
C PHE A 173 -5.21 -0.69 -13.67
N ILE A 174 -5.26 -1.17 -12.42
CA ILE A 174 -5.88 -0.46 -11.30
C ILE A 174 -5.21 0.89 -11.05
N THR A 175 -3.88 0.94 -11.08
CA THR A 175 -3.13 2.19 -10.84
C THR A 175 -3.25 3.19 -11.98
N TYR A 176 -3.36 2.72 -13.22
CA TYR A 176 -3.66 3.57 -14.38
C TYR A 176 -5.07 4.16 -14.26
N PHE A 177 -6.07 3.29 -14.11
CA PHE A 177 -7.49 3.68 -14.10
C PHE A 177 -7.81 4.58 -12.90
N GLY A 178 -7.32 4.24 -11.70
CA GLY A 178 -7.51 5.05 -10.50
C GLY A 178 -6.94 6.46 -10.63
N ARG A 179 -5.83 6.64 -11.36
CA ARG A 179 -5.26 7.98 -11.61
C ARG A 179 -6.02 8.76 -12.68
N VAL A 180 -6.43 8.10 -13.77
CA VAL A 180 -7.23 8.74 -14.83
C VAL A 180 -8.58 9.22 -14.29
N MET A 181 -9.24 8.43 -13.44
CA MET A 181 -10.51 8.80 -12.81
C MET A 181 -10.36 9.92 -11.77
N ARG A 182 -9.19 10.03 -11.12
CA ARG A 182 -8.93 11.04 -10.09
C ARG A 182 -8.52 12.39 -10.68
N THR A 183 -8.14 12.46 -11.96
CA THR A 183 -7.83 13.73 -12.62
C THR A 183 -9.10 14.45 -13.06
N ARG A 184 -9.51 15.47 -12.29
CA ARG A 184 -10.52 16.45 -12.72
C ARG A 184 -9.83 17.60 -13.45
N TYR A 185 -10.09 17.74 -14.74
CA TYR A 185 -9.64 18.89 -15.51
C TYR A 185 -10.52 20.08 -15.18
N ILE A 186 -9.98 21.07 -14.46
CA ILE A 186 -10.61 22.37 -14.31
C ILE A 186 -10.34 23.14 -15.62
N LYS A 187 -11.40 23.59 -16.28
CA LYS A 187 -11.32 24.39 -17.52
C LYS A 187 -10.78 25.78 -17.22
#